data_AF-A0A7X5IED6-F1
#
_entry.id   AF-A0A7X5IED6-F1
#
_cell.length_a   1.000
_cell.length_b   1.000
_cell.length_c   1.000
_cell.angle_alpha   90.00
_cell.angle_beta   90.00
_cell.angle_gamma   90.00
#
_symmetry.space_group_name_H-M   'P 1'
#
loop_
_entity.id
_entity.type
_entity.pdbx_description
1 polymer ?
#
loop_
_entity_poly.entity_id
_entity_poly.type
_entity_poly.pdbx_seq_one_letter_code
_entity_poly.pdbx_strand_id
1 'polypeptide(L)' 'MYKLGIDVGGTNTDAVLIDEQDAVVAAVKRPTSDDIYTGIMDAVDAVLEASGADRALIGRAMLGTTQCTNAIVERRNLAS' A
#
# COMPACT_ATOMS: atom_id res chain seq x y z
N MET A 1 -2.82 17.65 6.54
CA MET A 1 -2.43 16.96 5.30
C MET A 1 -1.76 15.64 5.66
N TYR A 2 -2.12 14.54 5.03
CA TYR A 2 -1.64 13.19 5.38
C TYR A 2 -0.56 12.69 4.42
N LYS A 3 0.27 11.76 4.92
CA LYS A 3 1.18 10.91 4.16
C LYS A 3 0.63 9.49 4.13
N LEU A 4 0.52 8.90 2.95
CA LEU A 4 0.12 7.51 2.76
C LEU A 4 1.34 6.66 2.43
N GLY A 5 1.62 5.65 3.24
CA GLY A 5 2.62 4.61 2.95
C GLY A 5 1.94 3.31 2.54
N ILE A 6 2.41 2.68 1.48
CA ILE A 6 1.90 1.40 0.97
C ILE A 6 3.11 0.47 0.77
N ASP A 7 3.04 -0.76 1.29
CA ASP A 7 4.04 -1.79 1.08
C ASP A 7 3.40 -3.05 0.49
N VAL A 8 3.80 -3.42 -0.72
CA VAL A 8 3.28 -4.58 -1.44
C VAL A 8 4.28 -5.73 -1.37
N GLY A 9 3.99 -6.69 -0.51
CA GLY A 9 4.69 -7.96 -0.37
C GLY A 9 4.14 -9.06 -1.28
N GLY A 10 4.73 -10.26 -1.19
CA GLY A 10 4.19 -11.46 -1.84
C GLY A 10 2.96 -12.05 -1.15
N THR A 11 2.78 -11.81 0.15
CA THR A 11 1.66 -12.36 0.94
C THR A 11 0.69 -11.30 1.41
N ASN A 12 1.19 -10.13 1.79
CA ASN A 12 0.38 -9.04 2.31
C ASN A 12 0.72 -7.72 1.63
N THR A 13 -0.31 -6.90 1.47
CA THR A 13 -0.22 -5.48 1.14
C THR A 13 -0.63 -4.68 2.38
N ASP A 14 0.27 -3.82 2.84
CA ASP A 14 0.09 -2.98 4.00
C ASP A 14 -0.14 -1.53 3.57
N ALA A 15 -1.04 -0.83 4.24
CA ALA A 15 -1.24 0.60 4.07
C ALA A 15 -1.28 1.31 5.41
N VAL A 16 -0.58 2.44 5.50
CA VAL A 16 -0.43 3.24 6.73
C VAL A 16 -0.66 4.71 6.41
N LEU A 17 -1.50 5.36 7.21
CA LEU A 17 -1.74 6.79 7.12
C LEU A 17 -1.06 7.51 8.29
N ILE A 18 -0.26 8.52 7.95
CA ILE A 18 0.51 9.32 8.92
C ILE A 18 0.09 10.79 8.80
N ASP A 19 -0.10 11.46 9.94
CA ASP A 19 -0.43 12.89 9.98
C ASP A 19 0.80 13.81 9.83
N GLU A 20 0.59 15.11 10.02
CA GLU A 20 1.65 16.12 9.92
C GLU A 20 2.64 16.06 11.08
N GLN A 21 2.25 15.47 12.21
CA GLN A 21 3.04 15.30 13.42
C GLN A 21 3.80 13.96 13.44
N ASP A 22 3.84 13.26 12.31
CA ASP A 22 4.44 11.92 12.16
C ASP A 22 3.75 10.84 13.01
N ALA A 23 2.51 11.04 13.45
CA ALA A 23 1.75 10.03 14.16
C ALA A 23 0.98 9.11 13.20
N VAL A 24 0.96 7.82 13.51
CA VAL A 24 0.17 6.83 12.77
C VAL A 24 -1.30 6.97 13.15
N VAL A 25 -2.13 7.32 12.16
CA VAL A 25 -3.57 7.54 12.32
C VAL A 25 -4.36 6.27 12.08
N ALA A 26 -3.93 5.50 11.07
CA ALA A 26 -4.49 4.18 10.78
C ALA A 26 -3.43 3.31 10.10
N ALA A 27 -3.56 2.01 10.29
CA ALA A 27 -2.78 0.99 9.59
C ALA A 27 -3.67 -0.21 9.30
N VAL A 28 -3.55 -0.76 8.10
CA VAL A 28 -4.26 -1.96 7.68
C VAL A 28 -3.31 -2.93 7.00
N LYS A 29 -3.64 -4.21 7.11
CA LYS A 29 -2.97 -5.31 6.45
C LYS A 29 -4.00 -6.11 5.69
N ARG A 30 -3.77 -6.30 4.39
CA ARG A 30 -4.62 -7.11 3.50
C ARG A 30 -3.79 -8.20 2.85
N PRO A 31 -4.36 -9.38 2.52
CA PRO A 31 -3.70 -10.34 1.65
C PRO A 31 -3.31 -9.68 0.32
N THR A 32 -2.12 -9.97 -0.20
CA THR A 32 -1.73 -9.53 -1.55
C THR A 32 -2.60 -10.25 -2.56
N SER A 33 -3.23 -9.48 -3.44
CA SER A 33 -3.99 -10.00 -4.57
C SER A 33 -3.05 -10.36 -5.74
N ASP A 34 -3.43 -11.37 -6.53
CA ASP A 34 -2.78 -11.66 -7.82
C ASP A 34 -2.91 -10.46 -8.78
N ASP A 35 -4.04 -9.75 -8.73
CA ASP A 35 -4.17 -8.42 -9.30
C ASP A 35 -3.65 -7.38 -8.31
N ILE A 36 -2.37 -7.04 -8.47
CA ILE A 36 -1.63 -6.11 -7.62
C ILE A 36 -2.32 -4.75 -7.54
N TYR A 37 -2.87 -4.25 -8.65
CA TYR A 37 -3.49 -2.93 -8.66
C TYR A 37 -4.73 -2.91 -7.77
N THR A 38 -5.61 -3.88 -7.93
CA THR A 38 -6.80 -4.03 -7.08
C THR A 38 -6.42 -4.23 -5.62
N GLY A 39 -5.42 -5.07 -5.33
CA GLY A 39 -4.93 -5.27 -3.96
C GLY A 39 -4.39 -4.00 -3.29
N ILE A 40 -3.69 -3.14 -4.04
CA ILE A 40 -3.25 -1.84 -3.56
C ILE A 40 -4.45 -0.95 -3.24
N MET A 41 -5.41 -0.83 -4.16
CA MET A 41 -6.59 0.01 -3.97
C MET A 41 -7.43 -0.44 -2.77
N ASP A 42 -7.60 -1.75 -2.59
CA ASP A 42 -8.31 -2.32 -1.45
C ASP A 42 -7.64 -1.97 -0.11
N ALA A 43 -6.30 -1.95 -0.07
CA ALA A 43 -5.56 -1.55 1.13
C ALA A 43 -5.68 -0.04 1.39
N VAL A 44 -5.67 0.78 0.33
CA VAL A 44 -5.87 2.24 0.43
C VAL A 44 -7.28 2.58 0.91
N ASP A 45 -8.30 1.97 0.34
CA ASP A 45 -9.69 2.20 0.74
C ASP A 45 -9.91 1.76 2.19
N ALA A 46 -9.34 0.62 2.60
CA ALA A 46 -9.42 0.13 3.98
C ALA A 46 -8.74 1.07 4.99
N VAL A 47 -7.59 1.65 4.68
CA VAL A 47 -6.91 2.58 5.61
C VAL A 47 -7.61 3.93 5.69
N LEU A 48 -8.21 4.39 4.59
CA LEU A 48 -9.05 5.59 4.57
C LEU A 48 -10.33 5.39 5.38
N GLU A 49 -11.00 4.25 5.23
CA GLU A 49 -12.17 3.89 6.03
C GLU A 49 -11.82 3.80 7.52
N ALA A 50 -10.72 3.13 7.87
CA ALA A 50 -10.27 2.98 9.26
C ALA A 50 -9.86 4.30 9.92
N SER A 51 -9.31 5.25 9.14
CA SER A 51 -8.92 6.57 9.66
C SER A 51 -10.06 7.59 9.69
N GLY A 52 -11.09 7.40 8.85
CA GLY A 52 -12.11 8.43 8.59
C GLY A 52 -11.55 9.67 7.90
N ALA A 53 -10.34 9.60 7.34
CA ALA A 53 -9.67 10.73 6.71
C ALA A 53 -10.26 11.03 5.32
N ASP A 54 -10.36 12.31 4.98
CA ASP A 54 -10.68 12.72 3.62
C ASP A 54 -9.48 12.46 2.69
N ARG A 55 -9.70 11.69 1.63
CA ARG A 55 -8.70 11.41 0.59
C ARG A 55 -8.07 12.67 0.02
N ALA A 56 -8.82 13.78 -0.07
CA ALA A 56 -8.34 15.05 -0.62
C ALA A 56 -7.23 15.67 0.24
N LEU A 57 -7.09 15.23 1.50
CA LEU A 57 -6.06 15.69 2.41
C LEU A 57 -4.76 14.89 2.31
N ILE A 58 -4.69 13.82 1.50
CA ILE A 58 -3.44 13.09 1.23
C ILE A 58 -2.57 13.94 0.31
N GLY A 59 -1.49 14.49 0.84
CA GLY A 59 -0.55 15.31 0.07
C GLY A 59 0.61 14.51 -0.53
N ARG A 60 0.89 13.32 0.02
CA ARG A 60 1.99 12.45 -0.42
C ARG A 60 1.61 10.99 -0.31
N ALA A 61 2.01 10.20 -1.29
CA ALA A 61 1.92 8.75 -1.26
C ALA A 61 3.29 8.14 -1.58
N MET A 62 3.64 7.08 -0.85
CA MET A 62 4.88 6.33 -1.00
C MET A 62 4.51 4.86 -1.18
N LEU A 63 4.98 4.24 -2.26
CA LEU A 63 4.74 2.83 -2.57
C LEU A 63 6.08 2.08 -2.56
N GLY A 64 6.27 1.21 -1.57
CA GLY A 64 7.31 0.19 -1.56
C GLY A 64 6.76 -1.12 -2.11
N THR A 65 7.58 -1.88 -2.84
CA THR A 65 7.18 -3.21 -3.28
C THR A 65 8.36 -4.16 -3.42
N THR A 66 8.11 -5.43 -3.11
CA THR A 66 9.04 -6.55 -3.37
C THR A 66 8.71 -7.31 -4.66
N GLN A 67 7.73 -6.86 -5.43
CA GLN A 67 7.31 -7.55 -6.66
C GLN A 67 8.43 -7.66 -7.70
N CYS A 68 9.25 -6.61 -7.88
CA CYS A 68 10.41 -6.67 -8.77
C CYS A 68 11.43 -7.72 -8.31
N THR A 69 11.75 -7.78 -7.01
CA THR A 69 12.70 -8.77 -6.49
C THR A 69 12.15 -10.19 -6.61
N ASN A 70 10.85 -10.39 -6.39
CA ASN A 70 10.20 -11.70 -6.53
C ASN A 70 10.18 -12.13 -8.00
N ALA A 71 9.88 -11.24 -8.95
CA ALA A 71 9.93 -11.53 -10.37
C ALA A 71 11.34 -12.01 -10.83
N ILE A 72 12.40 -11.38 -10.31
CA ILE A 72 13.79 -11.77 -10.59
C ILE A 72 14.13 -13.15 -9.99
N VAL A 73 13.83 -13.35 -8.71
CA VAL A 73 14.16 -14.60 -7.98
C VAL A 73 13.35 -15.78 -8.51
N GLU A 74 12.05 -15.59 -8.75
CA GLU A 74 11.13 -16.64 -9.20
C GLU A 74 11.14 -16.85 -10.72
N ARG A 75 11.89 -16.03 -11.47
CA ARG A 75 11.93 -16.00 -12.94
C ARG A 75 10.54 -15.80 -13.59
N ARG A 76 9.62 -15.16 -12.89
CA ARG A 76 8.30 -14.82 -13.44
C ARG A 76 8.40 -13.51 -14.24
N ASN A 77 7.92 -13.52 -15.49
CA ASN A 77 7.75 -12.32 -16.34
C ASN A 77 9.02 -11.49 -16.63
N LEU A 78 10.22 -12.10 -16.71
CA LEU A 78 11.46 -11.39 -17.04
C LEU A 78 11.65 -11.06 -18.53
N ALA A 79 10.77 -11.56 -19.38
CA ALA A 79 10.58 -11.11 -20.76
C ALA A 79 9.19 -11.59 -21.20
N SER A 80 8.32 -10.65 -21.54
CA SER A 80 7.18 -10.88 -22.43
C SER A 80 7.39 -10.04 -23.68
#